data_AF-A0A7C1JUJ1-F1
#
_entry.id   AF-A0A7C1JUJ1-F1
#
_cell.length_a   1.000
_cell.length_b   1.000
_cell.length_c   1.000
_cell.angle_alpha   90.00
_cell.angle_beta   90.00
_cell.angle_gamma   90.00
#
_symmetry.space_group_name_H-M   'P 1'
#
loop_
_entity.id
_entity.type
_entity.pdbx_description
1 polymer ?
#
loop_
_entity_poly.entity_id
_entity_poly.type
_entity_poly.pdbx_seq_one_letter_code
_entity_poly.pdbx_strand_id
1 'polypeptide(L)' 'MQTVERNGVVFERCEECGGIFLDRGELEQLVRAESMYYRAASSRWASEREDEEEWHRKRKPKKFRHFLEEILDFD' A
#
# COMPACT_ATOMS: atom_id res chain seq x y z
N MET A 1 -22.53 3.28 -6.91
CA MET A 1 -21.61 3.86 -5.90
C MET A 1 -21.69 2.93 -4.71
N GLN A 2 -20.55 2.42 -4.28
CA GLN A 2 -20.45 1.41 -3.24
C GLN A 2 -19.45 1.86 -2.18
N THR A 3 -19.87 1.86 -0.92
CA THR A 3 -18.97 2.04 0.22
C THR A 3 -18.10 0.80 0.40
N VAL A 4 -16.80 0.99 0.53
CA VAL A 4 -15.80 -0.06 0.72
C VAL A 4 -14.92 0.31 1.92
N GLU A 5 -14.60 -0.68 2.76
CA GLU A 5 -13.64 -0.54 3.85
C GLU A 5 -12.44 -1.48 3.63
N ARG A 6 -11.22 -0.92 3.60
CA ARG A 6 -9.96 -1.67 3.45
C ARG A 6 -8.87 -1.09 4.33
N ASN A 7 -8.18 -1.95 5.07
CA ASN A 7 -7.09 -1.58 5.97
C ASN A 7 -7.45 -0.42 6.93
N GLY A 8 -8.71 -0.36 7.37
CA GLY A 8 -9.23 0.71 8.23
C GLY A 8 -9.46 2.04 7.54
N VAL A 9 -9.52 2.06 6.20
CA VAL A 9 -9.90 3.21 5.38
C VAL A 9 -11.24 2.93 4.74
N VAL A 10 -12.21 3.82 4.94
CA VAL A 10 -13.52 3.81 4.28
C VAL A 10 -13.46 4.74 3.06
N PHE A 11 -14.01 4.31 1.93
CA PHE A 11 -14.12 5.12 0.72
C PHE A 11 -15.30 4.68 -0.17
N GLU A 12 -15.72 5.57 -1.07
CA GLU A 12 -16.77 5.29 -2.06
C GLU A 12 -16.14 4.90 -3.41
N ARG A 13 -16.58 3.78 -3.99
CA ARG A 13 -16.19 3.33 -5.33
C ARG A 13 -17.36 3.46 -6.31
N CYS A 14 -17.10 4.07 -7.45
CA CYS A 14 -18.01 4.02 -8.59
C CYS A 14 -17.87 2.67 -9.30
N GLU A 15 -18.95 1.89 -9.37
CA GLU A 15 -18.95 0.58 -10.05
C GLU A 15 -18.92 0.70 -11.58
N GLU A 16 -19.29 1.86 -12.14
CA GLU A 16 -19.30 2.08 -13.59
C GLU A 16 -17.92 2.48 -14.16
N CYS A 17 -17.18 3.35 -13.47
CA CYS A 17 -15.89 3.87 -13.95
C CYS A 17 -14.69 3.49 -13.08
N GLY A 18 -14.91 2.86 -11.93
CA GLY A 18 -13.85 2.52 -10.97
C GLY A 18 -13.30 3.70 -10.17
N GLY A 19 -13.85 4.91 -10.34
CA GLY A 19 -13.42 6.09 -9.59
C GLY A 19 -13.59 5.93 -8.08
N ILE A 20 -12.59 6.38 -7.33
CA ILE A 20 -12.58 6.38 -5.86
C ILE A 20 -12.86 7.81 -5.38
N PHE A 21 -13.77 7.94 -4.41
CA PHE A 21 -14.13 9.19 -3.78
C PHE A 21 -13.86 9.09 -2.28
N LEU A 22 -13.18 10.12 -1.76
CA LEU A 22 -12.75 10.22 -0.38
C LEU A 22 -13.17 11.58 0.16
N ASP A 23 -13.88 11.59 1.27
CA ASP A 23 -14.12 12.79 2.04
C ASP A 23 -12.88 13.17 2.85
N ARG A 24 -12.88 14.38 3.43
CA ARG A 24 -11.73 14.89 4.22
C ARG A 24 -11.31 13.92 5.33
N GLY A 25 -12.27 13.38 6.09
CA GLY A 25 -11.98 12.47 7.21
C GLY A 25 -11.51 11.09 6.77
N GLU A 26 -11.93 10.64 5.58
CA GLU A 26 -11.49 9.38 4.99
C GLU A 26 -10.07 9.50 4.43
N LEU A 27 -9.74 10.64 3.81
CA LEU A 27 -8.39 10.95 3.37
C LEU A 27 -7.40 10.96 4.55
N GLU A 28 -7.80 11.51 5.71
CA GLU A 28 -6.97 11.45 6.91
C GLU A 28 -6.75 10.02 7.42
N GLN A 29 -7.75 9.13 7.28
CA GLN A 29 -7.59 7.70 7.60
C GLN A 29 -6.61 7.04 6.62
N LEU A 30 -6.71 7.35 5.32
CA LEU A 30 -5.80 6.85 4.30
C LEU A 30 -4.34 7.24 4.59
N VAL A 31 -4.07 8.50 4.88
CA VAL A 31 -2.72 9.00 5.18
C VAL A 31 -2.14 8.35 6.44
N ARG A 32 -2.98 8.11 7.47
CA ARG A 32 -2.55 7.38 8.67
C ARG A 32 -2.19 5.93 8.35
N ALA A 33 -3.03 5.23 7.59
CA ALA A 33 -2.77 3.86 7.16
C ALA A 33 -1.50 3.77 6.31
N GLU A 34 -1.27 4.72 5.40
CA GLU A 34 -0.06 4.82 4.57
C GLU A 34 1.20 4.92 5.41
N SER A 35 1.19 5.83 6.39
CA SER A 35 2.32 6.06 7.29
C SER A 35 2.68 4.81 8.09
N MET A 36 1.67 4.05 8.54
CA MET A 36 1.88 2.78 9.24
C MET A 36 2.44 1.70 8.33
N TYR A 37 1.92 1.58 7.10
CA TYR A 37 2.40 0.60 6.13
C TYR A 37 3.87 0.85 5.75
N TYR A 38 4.25 2.09 5.43
CA TYR A 38 5.64 2.40 5.08
C TYR A 38 6.60 2.31 6.25
N ARG A 39 6.15 2.56 7.49
CA ARG A 39 6.96 2.28 8.69
C ARG A 39 7.22 0.78 8.87
N ALA A 40 6.19 -0.05 8.74
CA ALA A 40 6.33 -1.50 8.80
C ALA A 40 7.20 -2.03 7.64
N ALA A 41 7.02 -1.48 6.43
CA ALA A 41 7.86 -1.79 5.29
C ALA A 41 9.32 -1.43 5.56
N SER A 42 9.62 -0.20 5.99
CA SER A 42 11.00 0.23 6.28
C SER A 42 11.72 -0.72 7.23
N SER A 43 11.03 -1.28 8.23
CA SER A 43 11.60 -2.29 9.14
C SER A 43 11.91 -3.64 8.46
N ARG A 44 11.08 -4.07 7.50
CA ARG A 44 11.36 -5.30 6.70
C ARG A 44 12.60 -5.15 5.83
N TRP A 45 12.78 -3.99 5.20
CA TRP A 45 13.92 -3.76 4.30
C TRP A 45 15.22 -3.52 5.08
N ALA A 46 15.13 -3.04 6.32
CA ALA A 46 16.28 -2.92 7.21
C ALA A 46 16.83 -4.30 7.63
N SER A 47 15.96 -5.29 7.86
CA SER A 47 16.36 -6.67 8.16
C SER A 47 16.93 -7.41 6.95
N GLU A 48 16.58 -7.02 5.72
CA GLU A 48 17.04 -7.70 4.49
C GLU A 48 18.44 -7.23 4.02
N ARG A 49 18.98 -6.12 4.57
CA ARG A 49 20.30 -5.57 4.18
C ARG A 49 21.48 -6.28 4.87
N GLU A 50 21.26 -7.03 5.95
CA GLU A 50 22.34 -7.77 6.63
C GLU A 50 22.73 -9.08 5.92
N ASP A 51 21.89 -9.58 5.00
CA ASP A 51 22.14 -10.78 4.18
C ASP A 51 22.70 -10.48 2.76
N GLU A 52 23.15 -9.24 2.48
CA GLU A 52 23.45 -8.77 1.11
C GLU A 52 24.81 -9.25 0.55
N GLU A 53 25.87 -9.45 1.33
CA GLU A 53 27.21 -9.72 0.77
C GLU A 53 27.33 -11.09 0.03
N GLU A 54 26.50 -12.08 0.36
CA GLU A 54 26.62 -13.44 -0.18
C GLU A 54 25.77 -13.69 -1.45
N TRP A 55 24.68 -12.93 -1.66
CA TRP A 55 23.61 -13.27 -2.61
C TRP A 55 23.63 -12.49 -3.94
N HIS A 56 24.54 -11.54 -4.14
CA HIS A 56 24.55 -10.61 -5.29
C HIS A 56 24.74 -11.24 -6.68
N ARG A 57 24.94 -12.56 -6.83
CA ARG A 57 25.25 -13.16 -8.15
C ARG A 57 24.04 -13.59 -8.99
N LYS A 58 22.83 -13.82 -8.44
CA LYS A 58 21.84 -14.62 -9.20
C LYS A 58 20.34 -14.29 -9.19
N ARG A 59 19.76 -13.37 -8.42
CA ARG A 59 18.29 -13.26 -8.40
C ARG A 59 17.78 -11.81 -8.37
N LYS A 60 16.72 -11.62 -9.16
CA LYS A 60 16.11 -10.33 -9.53
C LYS A 60 15.44 -9.66 -8.33
N PRO A 61 15.38 -8.31 -8.30
CA PRO A 61 14.69 -7.57 -7.25
C PRO A 61 13.19 -7.93 -7.28
N LYS A 62 12.62 -8.27 -6.11
CA LYS A 62 11.18 -8.43 -5.98
C LYS A 62 10.55 -7.04 -6.02
N LYS A 63 9.57 -6.86 -6.90
CA LYS A 63 8.80 -5.62 -6.99
C LYS A 63 8.07 -5.41 -5.68
N PHE A 64 8.40 -4.32 -5.00
CA PHE A 64 7.63 -3.89 -3.85
C PHE A 64 6.27 -3.42 -4.35
N ARG A 65 5.19 -3.98 -3.78
CA ARG A 65 3.83 -3.57 -4.15
C ARG A 65 3.57 -2.21 -3.50
N HIS A 66 3.09 -1.25 -4.29
CA HIS A 66 2.79 0.08 -3.77
C HIS A 66 1.54 -0.01 -2.88
N PHE A 67 1.59 0.59 -1.68
CA PHE A 67 0.49 0.59 -0.71
C PHE A 67 -0.88 0.94 -1.33
N LEU A 68 -0.90 1.94 -2.22
CA LEU A 68 -2.13 2.39 -2.89
C LEU A 68 -2.65 1.38 -3.92
N GLU A 69 -1.77 0.60 -4.55
CA GLU A 69 -2.16 -0.48 -5.46
C GLU A 69 -2.84 -1.63 -4.68
N GLU A 70 -2.42 -1.86 -3.44
CA GLU A 70 -2.97 -2.91 -2.57
C GLU A 70 -4.29 -2.50 -1.90
N ILE A 71 -4.48 -1.21 -1.58
CA ILE A 71 -5.70 -0.73 -0.90
C ILE A 71 -6.79 -0.28 -1.88
N LEU A 72 -6.43 0.38 -2.97
CA LEU A 72 -7.41 1.05 -3.83
C LEU A 72 -7.75 0.24 -5.09
N ASP A 73 -7.21 -0.98 -5.24
CA ASP A 73 -7.44 -1.88 -6.37
C ASP A 73 -7.37 -1.12 -7.73
N PHE A 74 -6.35 -0.27 -7.89
CA PHE A 74 -6.06 0.39 -9.16
C PHE A 74 -5.47 -0.66 -10.12
N ASP A 75 -6.33 -1.31 -10.91
CA ASP A 75 -5.93 -1.98 -12.17
C ASP A 75 -5.46 -0.94 -13.21
#